data_AF-A0A962ILF4-F1
#
_entry.id   AF-A0A962ILF4-F1
#
_cell.length_a   1.000
_cell.length_b   1.000
_cell.length_c   1.000
_cell.angle_alpha   90.00
_cell.angle_beta   90.00
_cell.angle_gamma   90.00
#
_symmetry.space_group_name_H-M   'P 1'
#
loop_
_entity.id
_entity.type
_entity.pdbx_description
1 polymer ?
#
loop_
_entity_poly.entity_id
_entity_poly.type
_entity_poly.pdbx_seq_one_letter_code
_entity_poly.pdbx_strand_id
1 'polypeptide(L)' 'DAIGQDHAKTFVARCQLGEQQAEGRGGSRRAAEQQAAERLHELLLGN' A
#
# COMPACT_ATOMS: atom_id res chain seq x y z
N ASP A 1 9.01 -1.51 0.92
CA ASP A 1 10.30 -1.13 0.29
C ASP A 1 10.19 0.19 -0.46
N ALA A 2 11.30 0.86 -0.78
CA ALA A 2 11.29 2.06 -1.63
C ALA A 2 12.26 1.89 -2.81
N ILE A 3 11.83 2.30 -4.00
CA ILE A 3 12.56 2.18 -5.28
C ILE A 3 12.58 3.52 -6.02
N GLY A 4 13.63 3.78 -6.81
CA GLY A 4 13.76 5.02 -7.60
C GLY A 4 14.70 6.07 -6.99
N GLN A 5 14.94 7.14 -7.76
CA GLN A 5 15.81 8.26 -7.39
C GLN A 5 15.23 9.04 -6.21
N ASP A 6 16.06 9.72 -5.42
CA ASP A 6 15.60 10.36 -4.17
C ASP A 6 14.44 11.35 -4.36
N HIS A 7 14.39 12.06 -5.49
CA HIS A 7 13.33 13.00 -5.84
C HIS A 7 12.11 12.35 -6.50
N ALA A 8 12.17 11.04 -6.78
CA ALA A 8 11.14 10.25 -7.44
C ALA A 8 10.99 8.86 -6.80
N LYS A 9 11.16 8.77 -5.47
CA LYS A 9 11.01 7.49 -4.76
C LYS A 9 9.56 7.03 -4.86
N THR A 10 9.39 5.78 -5.23
CA THR A 10 8.15 5.02 -5.09
C THR A 10 8.28 4.12 -3.88
N PHE A 11 7.37 4.28 -2.94
CA PHE A 11 7.24 3.44 -1.76
C PHE A 11 6.23 2.34 -2.05
N VAL A 12 6.51 1.14 -1.59
CA VAL A 12 5.65 -0.04 -1.62
C VAL A 12 5.40 -0.46 -0.17
N ALA A 13 4.14 -0.56 0.21
CA ALA A 13 3.71 -0.99 1.53
C ALA A 13 2.77 -2.19 1.41
N ARG A 14 2.83 -3.09 2.39
CA ARG A 14 1.93 -4.24 2.52
C ARG A 14 1.08 -4.07 3.77
N CYS A 15 -0.23 -4.22 3.63
CA CYS A 15 -1.18 -4.26 4.73
C CYS A 15 -1.73 -5.69 4.82
N GLN A 16 -1.73 -6.26 6.03
CA GLN A 16 -2.21 -7.62 6.28
C GLN A 16 -3.18 -7.61 7.46
N LEU A 17 -4.33 -8.26 7.29
CA LEU A 17 -5.31 -8.52 8.34
C LEU A 17 -5.71 -10.00 8.27
N GLY A 18 -5.24 -10.81 9.21
CA GLY A 18 -5.44 -12.25 9.19
C GLY A 18 -4.76 -12.90 7.97
N GLU A 19 -5.54 -13.61 7.16
CA GLU A 19 -5.08 -14.29 5.94
C GLU A 19 -5.09 -13.35 4.71
N GLN A 20 -5.78 -12.21 4.82
CA GLN A 20 -5.97 -11.26 3.76
C GLN A 20 -4.83 -10.25 3.77
N GLN A 21 -4.29 -9.97 2.60
CA GLN A 21 -3.23 -8.99 2.42
C GLN A 21 -3.44 -8.19 1.14
N ALA A 22 -2.99 -6.94 1.16
CA ALA A 22 -2.97 -6.08 -0.01
C ALA A 22 -1.69 -5.24 -0.03
N GLU A 23 -1.25 -4.90 -1.24
CA GLU A 23 -0.10 -4.02 -1.46
C GLU A 23 -0.53 -2.67 -2.04
N GLY A 24 0.08 -1.61 -1.53
CA GLY A 24 -0.09 -0.23 -1.96
C GLY A 24 1.23 0.39 -2.39
N ARG A 25 1.14 1.35 -3.32
CA ARG A 25 2.29 2.09 -3.86
C ARG A 25 2.01 3.59 -3.85
N GLY A 26 3.04 4.40 -3.59
CA GLY A 26 2.89 5.86 -3.62
C GLY A 26 4.22 6.61 -3.55
N GLY A 27 4.21 7.91 -3.85
CA GLY A 27 5.39 8.78 -3.80
C GLY A 27 5.90 9.09 -2.38
N SER A 28 5.15 8.65 -1.35
CA SER A 28 5.57 8.70 0.05
C SER A 28 5.15 7.42 0.75
N ARG A 29 5.79 7.12 1.89
CA ARG A 29 5.42 5.98 2.74
C ARG A 29 3.94 6.05 3.16
N ARG A 30 3.47 7.23 3.60
CA ARG A 30 2.06 7.45 3.96
C ARG A 30 1.11 7.14 2.81
N ALA A 31 1.43 7.58 1.59
CA ALA A 31 0.59 7.32 0.42
C ALA A 31 0.54 5.82 0.07
N ALA A 32 1.67 5.11 0.20
CA ALA A 32 1.71 3.67 -0.02
C ALA A 32 0.91 2.90 1.05
N GLU A 33 1.01 3.28 2.32
CA GLU A 33 0.26 2.68 3.43
C GLU A 33 -1.25 2.93 3.29
N GLN A 34 -1.66 4.16 2.95
CA GLN A 34 -3.06 4.53 2.69
C GLN A 34 -3.65 3.65 1.57
N GLN A 35 -2.97 3.54 0.43
CA GLN A 35 -3.44 2.71 -0.68
C GLN A 35 -3.51 1.21 -0.31
N ALA A 36 -2.55 0.71 0.47
CA ALA A 36 -2.56 -0.68 0.91
C ALA A 36 -3.76 -0.97 1.81
N ALA A 37 -4.10 -0.05 2.72
CA ALA A 37 -5.27 -0.17 3.60
C ALA A 37 -6.59 -0.06 2.84
N GLU A 38 -6.71 0.88 1.90
CA GLU A 38 -7.91 1.03 1.05
C GLU A 38 -8.17 -0.24 0.23
N ARG A 39 -7.13 -0.82 -0.39
CA ARG A 39 -7.27 -2.09 -1.12
C ARG A 39 -7.66 -3.26 -0.23
N LEU A 40 -7.11 -3.33 0.98
CA LEU A 40 -7.48 -4.38 1.92
C LEU A 40 -8.94 -4.20 2.38
N HIS A 41 -9.36 -2.96 2.62
CA HIS A 41 -10.74 -2.63 2.97
C HIS A 41 -11.72 -2.99 1.85
N GLU A 42 -11.40 -2.68 0.59
CA GLU A 42 -12.17 -3.12 -0.58
C GLU A 42 -12.25 -4.65 -0.68
N LEU A 43 -11.14 -5.35 -0.44
CA LEU A 43 -11.11 -6.82 -0.47
C LEU A 43 -11.96 -7.45 0.65
N LEU A 44 -12.13 -6.76 1.77
CA LEU A 44 -12.88 -7.26 2.93
C LEU A 44 -14.38 -6.89 2.90
N LEU A 45 -14.72 -5.73 2.34
CA LEU A 45 -16.07 -5.14 2.45
C LEU A 45 -16.73 -4.83 1.10
N GLY A 46 -16.02 -5.00 -0.02
CA GLY A 46 -16.56 -4.84 -1.36
C GLY A 46 -17.33 -6.08 -1.80
N ASN A 47 -18.66 -5.94 -1.90
CA ASN A 47 -19.55 -6.87 -2.61
C ASN A 47 -19.54 -6.56 -4.12
#